data_AF-A0A9W8LEX2-F1
#
_entry.id   AF-A0A9W8LEX2-F1
#
_cell.length_a   1.000
_cell.length_b   1.000
_cell.length_c   1.000
_cell.angle_alpha   90.00
_cell.angle_beta   90.00
_cell.angle_gamma   90.00
#
_symmetry.space_group_name_H-M   'P 1'
#
loop_
_entity.id
_entity.type
_entity.pdbx_description
1 polymer ?
#
loop_
_entity_poly.entity_id
_entity_poly.type
_entity_poly.pdbx_seq_one_letter_code
_entity_poly.pdbx_strand_id
1 'polypeptide(L)'
;MSQAPGQLEWVRATNGGIPSTGIAQGVERDGRPLFIARAFYKNGLHPGKAAPHLSNGGFEFAWGGGSHSLNEYFVLCGNVNRTRWVAVDGPVPKDTSLRLVDGGQEDYGDRLFIAKVAHDGRAPTCATA
;
A
#
# COMPACT_ATOMS: atom_id res chain seq x y z
N MET A 1 -21.27 15.37 -3.50
CA MET A 1 -19.85 15.63 -3.80
C MET A 1 -19.38 14.51 -4.73
N SER A 2 -19.45 14.71 -6.04
CA SER A 2 -19.06 13.70 -7.02
C SER A 2 -17.54 13.69 -7.15
N GLN A 3 -16.91 12.64 -6.62
CA GLN A 3 -15.50 12.29 -6.90
C GLN A 3 -15.30 12.21 -8.42
N ALA A 4 -14.21 12.78 -8.93
CA ALA A 4 -13.88 12.69 -10.34
C ALA A 4 -13.50 11.24 -10.68
N PRO A 5 -14.08 10.62 -11.73
CA PRO A 5 -13.74 9.25 -12.11
C PRO A 5 -12.25 9.17 -12.51
N GLY A 6 -11.51 8.26 -11.85
CA GLY A 6 -10.16 7.88 -12.27
C GLY A 6 -8.99 8.47 -11.48
N GLN A 7 -9.21 9.05 -10.30
CA GLN A 7 -8.13 9.39 -9.37
C GLN A 7 -7.93 8.29 -8.34
N LEU A 8 -6.68 8.06 -7.91
CA LEU A 8 -6.37 7.18 -6.79
C LEU A 8 -6.86 7.84 -5.50
N GLU A 9 -7.50 7.06 -4.63
CA GLU A 9 -7.98 7.54 -3.35
C GLU A 9 -7.71 6.54 -2.23
N TRP A 10 -7.57 7.05 -1.01
CA TRP A 10 -7.41 6.26 0.20
C TRP A 10 -8.75 6.16 0.91
N VAL A 11 -9.39 4.99 0.82
CA VAL A 11 -10.74 4.76 1.35
C VAL A 11 -10.64 4.03 2.67
N ARG A 12 -11.27 4.57 3.72
CA ARG A 12 -11.28 3.95 5.05
C ARG A 12 -11.94 2.57 4.99
N ALA A 13 -11.32 1.60 5.65
CA ALA A 13 -11.85 0.26 5.83
C ALA A 13 -11.48 -0.26 7.22
N THR A 14 -12.26 -1.23 7.71
CA THR A 14 -12.03 -1.85 9.01
C THR A 14 -12.39 -3.33 8.99
N ASN A 15 -11.84 -4.09 9.94
CA ASN A 15 -12.24 -5.48 10.25
C ASN A 15 -12.29 -6.42 9.02
N GLY A 16 -11.28 -6.36 8.16
CA GLY A 16 -11.17 -7.19 6.95
C GLY A 16 -11.97 -6.65 5.77
N GLY A 17 -12.67 -5.54 5.92
CA GLY A 17 -13.39 -4.87 4.84
C GLY A 17 -12.44 -4.44 3.72
N ILE A 18 -12.87 -4.64 2.48
CA ILE A 18 -12.17 -4.17 1.28
C ILE A 18 -13.20 -3.48 0.38
N PRO A 19 -13.01 -2.21 0.00
CA PRO A 19 -13.88 -1.54 -0.96
C PRO A 19 -13.84 -2.24 -2.33
N SER A 20 -14.96 -2.22 -3.06
CA SER A 20 -15.08 -2.87 -4.38
C SER A 20 -14.11 -2.33 -5.44
N THR A 21 -13.62 -1.10 -5.25
CA THR A 21 -12.64 -0.42 -6.11
C THR A 21 -11.20 -0.55 -5.60
N GLY A 22 -10.95 -1.40 -4.59
CA GLY A 22 -9.63 -1.65 -4.04
C GLY A 22 -8.66 -2.24 -5.07
N ILE A 23 -7.44 -1.73 -5.09
CA ILE A 23 -6.41 -2.17 -6.03
C ILE A 23 -5.71 -3.42 -5.48
N ALA A 24 -6.06 -4.59 -6.02
CA ALA A 24 -5.39 -5.86 -5.76
C ALA A 24 -4.15 -5.99 -6.67
N GLN A 25 -2.95 -5.80 -6.10
CA GLN A 25 -1.68 -5.80 -6.85
C GLN A 25 -0.59 -6.69 -6.23
N GLY A 26 -0.93 -7.40 -5.16
CA GLY A 26 -0.14 -8.47 -4.58
C GLY A 26 -0.96 -9.75 -4.46
N VAL A 27 -0.26 -10.85 -4.17
CA VAL A 27 -0.86 -12.15 -3.88
C VAL A 27 -0.07 -12.81 -2.76
N GLU A 28 -0.78 -13.54 -1.90
CA GLU A 28 -0.18 -14.49 -0.97
C GLU A 28 0.41 -15.70 -1.72
N ARG A 29 1.20 -16.50 -1.01
CA ARG A 29 1.81 -17.73 -1.56
C ARG A 29 0.75 -18.72 -2.07
N ASP A 30 -0.42 -18.74 -1.47
CA ASP A 30 -1.55 -19.59 -1.88
C ASP A 30 -2.45 -18.95 -2.95
N GLY A 31 -2.05 -17.80 -3.51
CA GLY A 31 -2.75 -17.11 -4.58
C GLY A 31 -3.87 -16.18 -4.12
N ARG A 32 -4.15 -16.06 -2.81
CA ARG A 32 -5.15 -15.12 -2.32
C ARG A 32 -4.71 -13.66 -2.55
N PRO A 33 -5.62 -12.77 -2.98
CA PRO A 33 -5.25 -11.41 -3.35
C PRO A 33 -4.87 -10.56 -2.14
N LEU A 34 -3.91 -9.66 -2.34
CA LEU A 34 -3.50 -8.63 -1.39
C LEU A 34 -3.73 -7.24 -1.99
N PHE A 35 -4.30 -6.37 -1.16
CA PHE A 35 -4.63 -4.99 -1.50
C PHE A 35 -3.60 -4.04 -0.91
N ILE A 36 -3.36 -2.94 -1.62
CA ILE A 36 -2.49 -1.86 -1.15
C ILE A 36 -3.24 -1.10 -0.05
N ALA A 37 -2.64 -0.97 1.13
CA ALA A 37 -3.26 -0.29 2.25
C ALA A 37 -2.25 0.54 3.05
N ARG A 38 -2.74 1.38 3.96
CA ARG A 38 -1.95 2.12 4.95
C ARG A 38 -2.73 2.33 6.24
N ALA A 39 -2.04 2.51 7.36
CA ALA A 39 -2.68 2.81 8.65
C ALA A 39 -1.80 3.71 9.52
N PHE A 40 -2.44 4.43 10.44
CA PHE A 40 -1.72 5.22 11.44
C PHE A 40 -1.15 4.32 12.53
N TYR A 41 0.13 4.48 12.85
CA TYR A 41 0.78 3.78 13.94
C TYR A 41 1.95 4.61 14.47
N LYS A 42 2.00 4.83 15.80
CA LYS A 42 3.07 5.61 16.47
C LYS A 42 3.43 6.91 15.74
N ASN A 43 2.43 7.78 15.56
CA ASN A 43 2.52 9.07 14.87
C ASN A 43 2.93 9.03 13.39
N GLY A 44 3.23 7.85 12.83
CA GLY A 44 3.44 7.64 11.41
C GLY A 44 2.19 7.13 10.71
N LEU A 45 2.21 7.23 9.38
CA LEU A 45 1.26 6.63 8.46
C LEU A 45 2.02 5.60 7.62
N HIS A 46 1.81 4.32 7.92
CA HIS A 46 2.63 3.24 7.40
C HIS A 46 1.88 2.46 6.30
N PRO A 47 2.51 2.26 5.13
CA PRO A 47 1.95 1.40 4.09
C PRO A 47 2.10 -0.08 4.46
N GLY A 48 1.21 -0.90 3.91
CA GLY A 48 1.18 -2.33 4.14
C GLY A 48 0.25 -3.05 3.17
N LYS A 49 -0.10 -4.29 3.53
CA LYS A 49 -1.03 -5.13 2.78
C LYS A 49 -2.34 -5.29 3.55
N ALA A 50 -3.46 -5.31 2.84
CA ALA A 50 -4.76 -5.65 3.41
C ALA A 50 -5.42 -6.81 2.67
N ALA A 51 -6.12 -7.67 3.39
CA ALA A 51 -7.06 -8.63 2.83
C ALA A 51 -7.94 -9.23 3.93
N PRO A 52 -9.15 -9.74 3.60
CA PRO A 52 -10.09 -10.27 4.60
C PRO A 52 -9.55 -11.48 5.38
N HIS A 53 -8.57 -12.18 4.81
CA HIS A 53 -7.99 -13.38 5.39
C HIS A 53 -6.74 -13.12 6.23
N LEU A 54 -6.28 -11.86 6.32
CA LEU A 54 -5.15 -11.50 7.17
C LEU A 54 -5.57 -11.46 8.64
N SER A 55 -4.59 -11.62 9.51
CA SER A 55 -4.78 -11.63 10.95
C SER A 55 -5.31 -10.29 11.50
N ASN A 56 -5.90 -10.33 12.70
CA ASN A 56 -6.29 -9.17 13.50
C ASN A 56 -7.02 -8.03 12.75
N GLY A 57 -7.99 -8.39 11.91
CA GLY A 57 -8.86 -7.41 11.29
C GLY A 57 -8.36 -6.87 9.95
N GLY A 58 -7.41 -7.53 9.30
CA GLY A 58 -7.30 -7.47 7.83
C GLY A 58 -6.23 -6.56 7.24
N PHE A 59 -5.37 -5.95 8.06
CA PHE A 59 -4.21 -5.17 7.60
C PHE A 59 -2.93 -5.58 8.33
N GLU A 60 -1.85 -5.76 7.57
CA GLU A 60 -0.50 -6.10 8.06
C GLU A 60 0.55 -5.14 7.48
N PHE A 61 1.48 -4.68 8.30
CA PHE A 61 2.55 -3.75 7.92
C PHE A 61 3.85 -4.02 8.69
N ALA A 62 4.97 -3.54 8.16
CA ALA A 62 6.27 -3.64 8.80
C ALA A 62 6.57 -2.36 9.61
N TRP A 63 7.03 -2.53 10.86
CA TRP A 63 7.48 -1.43 11.71
C TRP A 63 8.49 -1.93 12.74
N GLY A 64 9.55 -1.16 13.01
CA GLY A 64 10.50 -1.47 14.08
C GLY A 64 11.19 -2.84 13.99
N GLY A 65 11.37 -3.37 12.78
CA GLY A 65 11.94 -4.71 12.54
C GLY A 65 10.97 -5.88 12.68
N GLY A 66 9.70 -5.62 12.96
CA GLY A 66 8.64 -6.64 13.08
C GLY A 66 7.48 -6.42 12.10
N SER A 67 6.60 -7.42 12.03
CA SER A 67 5.29 -7.31 11.37
C SER A 67 4.21 -7.05 12.42
N HIS A 68 3.30 -6.16 12.10
CA HIS A 68 2.20 -5.72 12.96
C HIS A 68 0.89 -5.77 12.20
N SER A 69 -0.22 -5.94 12.94
CA SER A 69 -1.57 -6.02 12.36
C SER A 69 -2.53 -5.06 13.04
N LEU A 70 -3.38 -4.38 12.26
CA LEU A 70 -4.41 -3.45 12.74
C LEU A 70 -5.76 -3.75 12.09
N ASN A 71 -6.83 -3.35 12.77
CA ASN A 71 -8.20 -3.51 12.29
C ASN A 71 -8.80 -2.23 11.68
N GLU A 72 -8.10 -1.11 11.74
CA GLU A 72 -8.48 0.15 11.09
C GLU A 72 -7.38 0.62 10.15
N TYR A 73 -7.74 0.88 8.90
CA TYR A 73 -6.79 1.19 7.83
C TYR A 73 -7.49 1.91 6.68
N PHE A 74 -6.71 2.26 5.66
CA PHE A 74 -7.18 2.82 4.40
C PHE A 74 -6.69 1.94 3.25
N VAL A 75 -7.57 1.57 2.34
CA VAL A 75 -7.25 0.82 1.12
C VAL A 75 -7.07 1.81 -0.03
N LEU A 76 -6.05 1.60 -0.86
CA LEU A 76 -5.88 2.34 -2.10
C LEU A 76 -6.89 1.84 -3.13
N CYS A 77 -7.76 2.75 -3.55
CA CYS A 77 -8.83 2.49 -4.51
C CYS A 77 -8.63 3.32 -5.78
N GLY A 78 -9.16 2.84 -6.89
CA GLY A 78 -9.19 3.59 -8.15
C GLY A 78 -8.90 2.73 -9.38
N ASN A 79 -8.59 3.39 -10.49
CA ASN A 79 -8.31 2.72 -11.76
C ASN A 79 -6.84 2.26 -11.82
N VAL A 80 -6.65 0.95 -11.72
CA VAL A 80 -5.33 0.29 -11.80
C VAL A 80 -4.57 0.58 -13.10
N ASN A 81 -5.25 0.85 -14.21
CA ASN A 81 -4.59 1.17 -15.49
C ASN A 81 -3.91 2.56 -15.48
N ARG A 82 -4.12 3.35 -14.43
CA ARG A 82 -3.42 4.61 -14.20
C ARG A 82 -2.22 4.45 -13.26
N THR A 83 -1.82 3.22 -12.96
CA THR A 83 -0.59 2.94 -12.22
C THR A 83 0.27 1.95 -12.97
N ARG A 84 1.58 2.04 -12.76
CA ARG A 84 2.53 1.03 -13.19
C ARG A 84 3.58 0.78 -12.12
N TRP A 85 4.07 -0.45 -12.07
CA TRP A 85 5.23 -0.80 -11.25
C TRP A 85 6.50 -0.46 -12.02
N VAL A 86 7.39 0.28 -11.38
CA VAL A 86 8.73 0.57 -11.89
C VAL A 86 9.72 -0.20 -11.04
N ALA A 87 10.57 -0.99 -11.70
CA ALA A 87 11.66 -1.69 -11.02
C ALA A 87 12.69 -0.67 -10.56
N VAL A 88 13.05 -0.74 -9.28
CA VAL A 88 14.05 0.12 -8.66
C VAL A 88 15.02 -0.77 -7.89
N ASP A 89 16.30 -0.45 -7.96
CA ASP A 89 17.30 -1.00 -7.06
C ASP A 89 17.87 0.13 -6.19
N GLY A 90 17.98 -0.13 -4.90
CA GLY A 90 18.37 0.87 -3.91
C GLY A 90 17.28 1.91 -3.58
N PRO A 91 17.67 3.18 -3.35
CA PRO A 91 16.75 4.20 -2.85
C PRO A 91 15.69 4.58 -3.88
N VAL A 92 14.60 5.20 -3.41
CA VAL A 92 13.56 5.77 -4.25
C VAL A 92 14.20 6.68 -5.32
N PRO A 93 13.83 6.53 -6.61
CA PRO A 93 14.42 7.33 -7.67
C PRO A 93 14.21 8.82 -7.39
N LYS A 94 15.29 9.60 -7.53
CA LYS A 94 15.23 11.07 -7.43
C LYS A 94 14.62 11.73 -8.66
N ASP A 95 14.39 10.96 -9.72
CA ASP A 95 13.72 11.43 -10.93
C ASP A 95 12.26 11.78 -10.63
N THR A 96 12.00 13.08 -10.57
CA THR A 96 10.70 13.68 -10.25
C THR A 96 9.68 13.56 -11.38
N SER A 97 10.05 13.00 -12.53
CA SER A 97 9.10 12.69 -13.61
C SER A 97 8.15 11.54 -13.24
N LEU A 98 8.54 10.70 -12.26
CA LEU A 98 7.66 9.69 -11.68
C LEU A 98 6.74 10.31 -10.63
N ARG A 99 5.43 10.18 -10.84
CA ARG A 99 4.43 10.54 -9.82
C ARG A 99 4.24 9.39 -8.87
N LEU A 100 5.16 9.23 -7.92
CA LEU A 100 5.10 8.13 -6.96
C LEU A 100 3.80 8.17 -6.14
N VAL A 101 3.26 7.00 -5.85
CA VAL A 101 2.07 6.88 -4.99
C VAL A 101 2.49 7.04 -3.53
N ASP A 102 1.99 8.09 -2.88
CA ASP A 102 2.22 8.42 -1.47
C ASP A 102 1.65 7.31 -0.56
N GLY A 103 2.53 6.64 0.18
CA GLY A 103 2.19 5.61 1.16
C GLY A 103 2.01 6.14 2.57
N GLY A 104 2.51 7.34 2.86
CA GLY A 104 2.38 8.04 4.13
C GLY A 104 3.68 8.72 4.55
N GLN A 105 3.90 8.84 5.86
CA GLN A 105 5.14 9.39 6.42
C GLN A 105 5.51 8.66 7.73
N GLU A 106 6.79 8.64 8.06
CA GLU A 106 7.24 8.26 9.41
C GLU A 106 7.07 9.42 10.41
N ASP A 107 7.28 9.13 11.70
CA ASP A 107 7.13 10.06 12.83
C ASP A 107 7.91 11.38 12.64
N TYR A 108 9.09 11.32 12.01
CA TYR A 108 9.94 12.49 11.76
C TYR A 108 9.68 13.19 10.41
N GLY A 109 8.65 12.78 9.65
CA GLY A 109 8.25 13.42 8.40
C GLY A 109 8.86 12.81 7.12
N ASP A 110 9.66 11.75 7.25
CA ASP A 110 10.19 11.04 6.09
C ASP A 110 9.06 10.39 5.30
N ARG A 111 8.98 10.69 4.00
CA ARG A 111 7.89 10.22 3.14
C ARG A 111 8.05 8.74 2.81
N LEU A 112 6.96 8.00 2.93
CA LEU A 112 6.84 6.63 2.52
C LEU A 112 6.09 6.55 1.20
N PHE A 113 6.48 5.60 0.35
CA PHE A 113 5.86 5.36 -0.95
C PHE A 113 5.40 3.92 -1.06
N ILE A 114 4.44 3.66 -1.95
CA ILE A 114 3.97 2.31 -2.21
C ILE A 114 5.02 1.55 -3.01
N ALA A 115 5.50 0.47 -2.40
CA ALA A 115 6.39 -0.50 -3.02
C ALA A 115 5.85 -1.91 -2.77
N LYS A 116 6.20 -2.83 -3.67
CA LYS A 116 6.02 -4.27 -3.48
C LYS A 116 7.31 -4.99 -3.79
N VAL A 117 7.58 -6.05 -3.04
CA VAL A 117 8.72 -6.92 -3.23
C VAL A 117 8.22 -8.35 -3.39
N ALA A 118 8.80 -9.12 -4.31
CA ALA A 118 8.56 -10.56 -4.35
C ALA A 118 9.45 -11.21 -3.31
N HIS A 119 8.88 -12.06 -2.44
CA HIS A 119 9.60 -12.69 -1.33
C HIS A 119 10.65 -13.75 -1.77
N ASP A 120 11.01 -13.82 -3.05
CA ASP A 120 12.02 -14.72 -3.61
C ASP A 120 13.27 -13.97 -4.13
N GLY A 121 13.66 -12.87 -3.48
CA GLY A 121 14.94 -12.20 -3.74
C GLY A 121 14.98 -11.28 -4.96
N ARG A 122 13.83 -10.79 -5.45
CA ARG A 122 13.79 -9.73 -6.49
C ARG A 122 13.86 -8.35 -5.86
N ALA A 123 14.44 -7.40 -6.57
CA ALA A 123 14.51 -6.00 -6.14
C ALA A 123 13.11 -5.43 -5.85
N PRO A 124 12.97 -4.54 -4.84
CA PRO A 124 11.71 -3.88 -4.56
C PRO A 124 11.25 -3.05 -5.77
N THR A 125 9.97 -3.14 -6.11
CA THR A 125 9.36 -2.36 -7.19
C THR A 125 8.45 -1.30 -6.60
N CYS A 126 8.49 -0.07 -7.09
CA CYS A 126 7.65 1.03 -6.60
C CYS A 126 6.47 1.29 -7.56
N ALA A 127 5.37 1.84 -7.04
CA ALA A 127 4.23 2.26 -7.85
C ALA A 127 4.37 3.73 -8.27
N THR A 128 4.24 4.00 -9.57
CA THR A 128 4.05 5.35 -10.10
C THR A 128 2.65 5.49 -10.69
N ALA A 129 2.07 6.67 -10.53
CA ALA A 129 0.88 7.17 -11.19
C ALA A 129 1.22 7.95 -12.47
#